data_AF-A0A7G2IQA4-F1
#
_entry.id   AF-A0A7G2IQA4-F1
#
_cell.length_a   1.000
_cell.length_b   1.000
_cell.length_c   1.000
_cell.angle_alpha   90.00
_cell.angle_beta   90.00
_cell.angle_gamma   90.00
#
_symmetry.space_group_name_H-M   'P 1'
#
loop_
_entity.id
_entity.type
_entity.pdbx_description
1 polymer ?
#
loop_
_entity_poly.entity_id
_entity_poly.type
_entity_poly.pdbx_seq_one_letter_code
_entity_poly.pdbx_strand_id
1 'polypeptide(L)'
;MTMPERVSLTMAMRDSGTVLDWKSLQLNGPIVDKHSTGGVGDVTSLMLGPMVAACGGYIPMISGRGLGHTGGTLDKLEAIPGFDIFPDDARFREIIKDVGVAIIGQTSSLAPADKRFYATRDITATVDSIPLITGSILAKKTGGRAGCAGDGCESGQRCFYADLRAF
;
A
#
# COMPACT_ATOMS: atom_id res chain seq x y z
N MET A 1 -9.64 20.04 5.03
CA MET A 1 -8.88 20.00 3.76
C MET A 1 -9.86 19.86 2.60
N THR A 2 -9.80 20.78 1.66
CA THR A 2 -10.48 20.75 0.36
C THR A 2 -9.97 19.58 -0.49
N MET A 3 -10.64 19.29 -1.62
CA MET A 3 -10.16 18.24 -2.53
C MET A 3 -8.76 18.54 -3.11
N PRO A 4 -8.46 19.76 -3.59
CA PRO A 4 -7.12 20.10 -4.07
C PRO A 4 -6.04 19.90 -3.00
N GLU A 5 -6.26 20.35 -1.77
CA GLU A 5 -5.29 20.18 -0.68
C GLU A 5 -5.03 18.70 -0.36
N ARG A 6 -6.07 17.87 -0.38
CA ARG A 6 -5.96 16.41 -0.16
C ARG A 6 -5.10 15.75 -1.24
N VAL A 7 -5.32 16.11 -2.50
CA VAL A 7 -4.54 15.60 -3.63
C VAL A 7 -3.09 16.06 -3.51
N SER A 8 -2.84 17.35 -3.31
CA SER A 8 -1.48 17.89 -3.16
C SER A 8 -0.71 17.25 -2.01
N LEU A 9 -1.33 17.06 -0.85
CA LEU A 9 -0.69 16.38 0.29
C LEU A 9 -0.33 14.93 -0.04
N THR A 10 -1.28 14.18 -0.63
CA THR A 10 -1.08 12.78 -1.02
C THR A 10 0.09 12.64 -2.01
N MET A 11 0.13 13.52 -3.00
CA MET A 11 1.15 13.54 -4.05
C MET A 11 2.53 13.91 -3.48
N ALA A 12 2.60 14.93 -2.62
CA ALA A 12 3.83 15.31 -1.95
C ALA A 12 4.37 14.19 -1.04
N MET A 13 3.49 13.47 -0.33
CA MET A 13 3.89 12.32 0.48
C MET A 13 4.40 11.16 -0.39
N ARG A 14 3.74 10.86 -1.51
CA ARG A 14 4.21 9.85 -2.47
C ARG A 14 5.58 10.19 -3.03
N ASP A 15 5.74 11.42 -3.51
CA ASP A 15 6.94 11.88 -4.22
C ASP A 15 8.13 12.15 -3.29
N SER A 16 7.93 12.05 -1.97
CA SER A 16 9.01 12.16 -0.98
C SER A 16 10.02 11.01 -1.01
N GLY A 17 9.72 9.92 -1.73
CA GLY A 17 10.58 8.74 -1.82
C GLY A 17 10.48 8.01 -3.15
N THR A 18 10.82 6.73 -3.13
CA THR A 18 10.73 5.84 -4.29
C THR A 18 9.26 5.63 -4.67
N VAL A 19 8.97 5.75 -5.96
CA VAL A 19 7.65 5.46 -6.53
C VAL A 19 7.74 4.14 -7.28
N LEU A 20 6.93 3.16 -6.88
CA LEU A 20 6.92 1.86 -7.51
C LEU A 20 6.26 1.92 -8.89
N ASP A 21 7.07 1.67 -9.92
CA ASP A 21 6.60 1.44 -11.27
C ASP A 21 6.63 -0.06 -11.60
N TRP A 22 5.50 -0.53 -12.10
CA TRP A 22 5.24 -1.92 -12.48
C TRP A 22 5.15 -2.10 -13.99
N LYS A 23 5.06 -0.99 -14.76
CA LYS A 23 5.01 -1.04 -16.22
C LYS A 23 6.23 -1.74 -16.82
N SER A 24 7.39 -1.58 -16.18
CA SER A 24 8.64 -2.24 -16.58
C SER A 24 8.60 -3.77 -16.51
N LEU A 25 7.70 -4.36 -15.72
CA LEU A 25 7.59 -5.82 -15.59
C LEU A 25 6.76 -6.48 -16.70
N GLN A 26 6.07 -5.70 -17.55
CA GLN A 26 5.24 -6.20 -18.66
C GLN A 26 4.28 -7.33 -18.24
N LEU A 27 3.60 -7.13 -17.11
CA LEU A 27 2.65 -8.09 -16.55
C LEU A 27 1.44 -8.22 -17.48
N ASN A 28 0.93 -9.45 -17.66
CA ASN A 28 -0.17 -9.77 -18.58
C ASN A 28 -1.56 -9.68 -17.93
N GLY A 29 -1.66 -9.08 -16.75
CA GLY A 29 -2.86 -9.03 -15.93
C GLY A 29 -2.96 -7.75 -15.10
N PRO A 30 -4.12 -7.49 -14.48
CA PRO A 30 -4.34 -6.26 -13.73
C PRO A 30 -3.51 -6.23 -12.45
N ILE A 31 -3.02 -5.05 -12.08
CA ILE A 31 -2.34 -4.84 -10.79
C ILE A 31 -3.38 -4.35 -9.79
N VAL A 32 -3.57 -5.11 -8.72
CA VAL A 32 -4.61 -4.89 -7.71
C VAL A 32 -3.96 -4.83 -6.34
N ASP A 33 -4.40 -3.90 -5.50
CA ASP A 33 -3.89 -3.79 -4.14
C ASP A 33 -5.05 -3.51 -3.15
N LYS A 34 -5.04 -4.20 -2.01
CA LYS A 34 -6.01 -4.03 -0.92
C LYS A 34 -5.33 -3.39 0.27
N HIS A 35 -6.00 -2.40 0.88
CA HIS A 35 -5.60 -1.89 2.19
C HIS A 35 -6.66 -2.18 3.22
N SER A 36 -6.23 -2.55 4.43
CA SER A 36 -7.08 -2.51 5.62
C SER A 36 -6.74 -1.27 6.44
N THR A 37 -7.76 -0.58 6.93
CA THR A 37 -7.57 0.52 7.90
C THR A 37 -7.24 0.02 9.30
N GLY A 38 -7.40 -1.28 9.56
CA GLY A 38 -7.23 -1.90 10.87
C GLY A 38 -8.40 -2.81 11.19
N GLY A 39 -8.21 -3.75 12.11
CA GLY A 39 -9.29 -4.64 12.53
C GLY A 39 -8.80 -5.78 13.41
N VAL A 40 -9.64 -6.20 14.36
CA VAL A 40 -9.34 -7.37 15.19
C VAL A 40 -9.60 -8.64 14.37
N GLY A 41 -8.56 -9.43 14.15
CA GLY A 41 -8.67 -10.70 13.40
C GLY A 41 -8.81 -10.56 11.89
N ASP A 42 -8.50 -9.40 11.27
CA ASP A 42 -8.63 -9.23 9.80
C ASP A 42 -7.65 -10.12 9.03
N VAL A 43 -8.13 -11.23 8.47
CA VAL A 43 -7.36 -12.16 7.63
C VAL A 43 -7.61 -11.95 6.14
N THR A 44 -8.38 -10.93 5.74
CA THR A 44 -8.80 -10.74 4.35
C THR A 44 -7.60 -10.62 3.42
N SER A 45 -6.55 -9.90 3.80
CA SER A 45 -5.35 -9.77 2.96
C SER A 45 -4.66 -11.11 2.68
N LEU A 46 -4.65 -12.03 3.65
CA LEU A 46 -4.00 -13.33 3.53
C LEU A 46 -4.75 -14.26 2.56
N MET A 47 -6.08 -14.16 2.52
CA MET A 47 -6.92 -14.98 1.63
C MET A 47 -7.09 -14.35 0.25
N LEU A 48 -7.34 -13.04 0.20
CA LEU A 48 -7.64 -12.32 -1.05
C LEU A 48 -6.45 -12.31 -2.00
N GLY A 49 -5.23 -12.21 -1.48
CA GLY A 49 -4.00 -12.21 -2.26
C GLY A 49 -3.90 -13.43 -3.19
N PRO A 50 -3.80 -14.65 -2.64
CA PRO A 50 -3.74 -15.87 -3.44
C PRO A 50 -4.93 -16.06 -4.39
N MET A 51 -6.15 -15.68 -3.98
CA MET A 51 -7.35 -15.80 -4.82
C MET A 51 -7.26 -14.93 -6.08
N VAL A 52 -6.87 -13.67 -5.94
CA VAL A 52 -6.74 -12.77 -7.10
C VAL A 52 -5.55 -13.15 -7.97
N ALA A 53 -4.44 -13.63 -7.37
CA ALA A 53 -3.30 -14.17 -8.12
C ALA A 53 -3.68 -15.39 -8.96
N ALA A 54 -4.47 -16.31 -8.40
CA ALA A 54 -5.00 -17.47 -9.13
C ALA A 54 -5.93 -17.08 -10.29
N CYS A 55 -6.58 -15.91 -10.22
CA CYS A 55 -7.39 -15.34 -11.31
C CYS A 55 -6.57 -14.53 -12.33
N GLY A 56 -5.23 -14.53 -12.26
CA GLY A 56 -4.35 -13.81 -13.19
C GLY A 56 -4.11 -12.34 -12.83
N GLY A 57 -4.44 -11.91 -11.61
CA GLY A 57 -4.11 -10.59 -11.09
C GLY A 57 -2.75 -10.54 -10.41
N TYR A 58 -2.17 -9.34 -10.28
CA TYR A 58 -0.88 -9.11 -9.64
C TYR A 58 -1.04 -8.22 -8.40
N ILE A 59 -0.50 -8.66 -7.27
CA ILE A 59 -0.79 -8.05 -5.96
C ILE A 59 0.50 -7.72 -5.21
N PRO A 60 1.10 -6.55 -5.51
CA PRO A 60 2.22 -6.01 -4.75
C PRO A 60 1.71 -5.30 -3.49
N MET A 61 1.40 -6.07 -2.45
CA MET A 61 0.82 -5.54 -1.23
C MET A 61 1.91 -5.06 -0.26
N ILE A 62 1.85 -3.78 0.08
CA ILE A 62 2.72 -3.17 1.10
C ILE A 62 1.87 -2.98 2.34
N SER A 63 2.20 -3.75 3.38
CA SER A 63 1.43 -3.82 4.61
C SER A 63 2.18 -3.18 5.77
N GLY A 64 1.42 -2.84 6.81
CA GLY A 64 1.93 -2.32 8.07
C GLY A 64 1.87 -3.37 9.17
N ARG A 65 2.50 -3.05 10.31
CA ARG A 65 2.30 -3.76 11.58
C ARG A 65 0.98 -3.31 12.23
N GLY A 66 0.60 -3.99 13.31
CA GLY A 66 -0.55 -3.62 14.12
C GLY A 66 -0.50 -2.18 14.64
N LEU A 67 -1.68 -1.59 14.81
CA LEU A 67 -1.87 -0.25 15.38
C LEU A 67 -2.82 -0.36 16.58
N GLY A 68 -2.40 0.18 17.73
CA GLY A 68 -3.16 0.07 18.97
C GLY A 68 -3.46 -1.37 19.36
N HIS A 69 -4.75 -1.71 19.52
CA HIS A 69 -5.21 -3.07 19.89
C HIS A 69 -5.42 -4.00 18.67
N THR A 70 -5.19 -3.51 17.46
CA THR A 70 -5.39 -4.29 16.22
C THR A 70 -4.10 -4.94 15.76
N GLY A 71 -4.14 -6.21 15.37
CA GLY A 71 -2.98 -6.93 14.82
C GLY A 71 -2.79 -6.66 13.32
N GLY A 72 -1.54 -6.56 12.85
CA GLY A 72 -1.22 -6.33 11.45
C GLY A 72 -1.13 -7.62 10.62
N THR A 73 -1.24 -7.50 9.30
CA THR A 73 -1.02 -8.64 8.39
C THR A 73 0.43 -9.12 8.46
N LEU A 74 1.40 -8.21 8.64
CA LEU A 74 2.81 -8.58 8.77
C LEU A 74 3.08 -9.43 10.02
N ASP A 75 2.47 -9.05 11.15
CA ASP A 75 2.68 -9.78 12.41
C ASP A 75 2.18 -11.23 12.31
N LYS A 76 1.15 -11.48 11.48
CA LYS A 76 0.64 -12.82 11.18
C LYS A 76 1.57 -13.61 10.26
N LEU A 77 2.21 -12.95 9.29
CA LEU A 77 3.15 -13.60 8.36
C LEU A 77 4.48 -13.95 9.06
N GLU A 78 4.95 -13.11 9.98
CA GLU A 78 6.15 -13.41 10.79
C GLU A 78 5.98 -14.61 11.73
N ALA A 79 4.74 -15.01 12.04
CA ALA A 79 4.49 -16.25 12.78
C ALA A 79 4.89 -17.51 11.98
N ILE A 80 5.09 -17.39 10.66
CA ILE A 80 5.57 -18.47 9.79
C ILE A 80 7.11 -18.51 9.88
N PRO A 81 7.72 -19.61 10.38
CA PRO A 81 9.17 -19.71 10.51
C PRO A 81 9.89 -19.50 9.19
N GLY A 82 10.84 -18.56 9.17
CA GLY A 82 11.67 -18.26 8.00
C GLY A 82 11.02 -17.37 6.94
N PHE A 83 9.82 -16.81 7.18
CA PHE A 83 9.20 -15.86 6.26
C PHE A 83 9.92 -14.52 6.31
N ASP A 84 10.48 -14.10 5.17
CA ASP A 84 11.11 -12.77 5.04
C ASP A 84 10.06 -11.72 4.66
N ILE A 85 9.76 -10.81 5.60
CA ILE A 85 8.83 -9.70 5.40
C ILE A 85 9.48 -8.45 4.78
N PHE A 86 10.80 -8.41 4.61
CA PHE A 86 11.53 -7.26 4.05
C PHE A 86 12.48 -7.69 2.91
N PRO A 87 11.97 -8.33 1.84
CA PRO A 87 12.79 -8.62 0.67
C PRO A 87 13.25 -7.32 0.01
N ASP A 88 14.37 -7.38 -0.71
CA ASP A 88 14.80 -6.27 -1.55
C ASP A 88 13.87 -6.06 -2.77
N ASP A 89 14.01 -4.92 -3.45
CA ASP A 89 13.15 -4.55 -4.60
C ASP A 89 13.27 -5.54 -5.76
N ALA A 90 14.45 -6.13 -5.98
CA ALA A 90 14.66 -7.10 -7.05
C ALA A 90 13.90 -8.40 -6.77
N ARG A 91 14.05 -8.93 -5.56
CA ARG A 91 13.34 -10.14 -5.10
C ARG A 91 11.83 -9.90 -5.04
N PHE A 92 11.39 -8.73 -4.60
CA PHE A 92 9.98 -8.37 -4.59
C PHE A 92 9.37 -8.40 -5.99
N ARG A 93 10.05 -7.82 -6.99
CA ARG A 93 9.61 -7.86 -8.39
C ARG A 93 9.59 -9.27 -8.97
N GLU A 94 10.58 -10.08 -8.63
CA GLU A 94 10.66 -11.48 -9.04
C GLU A 94 9.47 -12.28 -8.51
N ILE A 95 9.17 -12.18 -7.21
CA ILE A 95 8.03 -12.87 -6.58
C ILE A 95 6.72 -12.44 -7.23
N ILE A 96 6.54 -11.14 -7.50
CA ILE A 96 5.32 -10.66 -8.18
C ILE A 96 5.19 -11.25 -9.58
N LYS A 97 6.29 -11.35 -10.34
CA LYS A 97 6.26 -11.90 -11.69
C LYS A 97 5.98 -13.41 -11.69
N ASP A 98 6.54 -14.14 -10.74
CA ASP A 98 6.47 -15.61 -10.67
C ASP A 98 5.19 -16.11 -9.99
N VAL A 99 4.87 -15.57 -8.82
CA VAL A 99 3.77 -16.04 -7.95
C VAL A 99 2.50 -15.20 -8.12
N GLY A 100 2.62 -13.95 -8.58
CA GLY A 100 1.49 -13.03 -8.72
C GLY A 100 1.10 -12.28 -7.44
N VAL A 101 1.58 -12.69 -6.26
CA VAL A 101 1.30 -12.02 -4.98
C VAL A 101 2.54 -11.95 -4.10
N ALA A 102 2.76 -10.78 -3.49
CA ALA A 102 3.72 -10.60 -2.42
C ALA A 102 3.16 -9.63 -1.38
N ILE A 103 3.29 -9.98 -0.10
CA ILE A 103 2.91 -9.14 1.03
C ILE A 103 4.19 -8.80 1.79
N ILE A 104 4.62 -7.55 1.70
CA ILE A 104 5.88 -7.09 2.28
C ILE A 104 5.66 -5.92 3.23
N GLY A 105 6.64 -5.69 4.11
CA GLY A 105 6.65 -4.53 4.98
C GLY A 105 7.00 -3.23 4.26
N GLN A 106 6.70 -2.11 4.91
CA GLN A 106 7.11 -0.79 4.43
C GLN A 106 8.64 -0.67 4.46
N THR A 107 9.25 -0.51 3.29
CA THR A 107 10.66 -0.15 3.18
C THR A 107 10.87 1.32 3.53
N SER A 108 12.07 1.68 3.99
CA SER A 108 12.41 3.07 4.36
C SER A 108 12.40 4.05 3.19
N SER A 109 12.44 3.54 1.96
CA SER A 109 12.46 4.34 0.74
C SER A 109 11.08 4.73 0.23
N LEU A 110 10.01 4.01 0.59
CA LEU A 110 8.66 4.27 0.10
C LEU A 110 7.95 5.34 0.97
N ALA A 111 7.55 6.45 0.36
CA ALA A 111 6.82 7.55 1.00
C ALA A 111 7.33 7.93 2.42
N PRO A 112 8.62 8.29 2.59
CA PRO A 112 9.22 8.57 3.90
C PRO A 112 8.53 9.71 4.66
N ALA A 113 7.91 10.67 3.95
CA ALA A 113 7.09 11.69 4.59
C ALA A 113 5.86 11.08 5.29
N ASP A 114 5.15 10.15 4.64
CA ASP A 114 4.01 9.46 5.25
C ASP A 114 4.42 8.72 6.51
N LYS A 115 5.57 8.02 6.51
CA LYS A 115 6.08 7.34 7.71
C LYS A 115 6.22 8.29 8.90
N ARG A 116 6.75 9.49 8.68
CA ARG A 116 6.89 10.53 9.74
C ARG A 116 5.54 11.06 10.19
N PHE A 117 4.63 11.33 9.24
CA PHE A 117 3.26 11.76 9.55
C PHE A 117 2.51 10.70 10.35
N TYR A 118 2.57 9.44 9.95
CA TYR A 118 1.92 8.31 10.60
C TYR A 118 2.42 8.13 12.04
N ALA A 119 3.74 8.10 12.25
CA ALA A 119 4.32 7.98 13.59
C ALA A 119 3.95 9.15 14.51
N THR A 120 3.90 10.37 13.96
CA THR A 120 3.48 11.55 14.73
C THR A 120 1.99 11.48 15.10
N ARG A 121 1.14 11.03 14.16
CA ARG A 121 -0.31 10.95 14.38
C ARG A 121 -0.68 9.97 15.49
N ASP A 122 0.06 8.87 15.58
CA ASP A 122 -0.11 7.84 16.62
C ASP A 122 0.09 8.39 18.04
N ILE A 123 1.08 9.27 18.22
CA ILE A 123 1.41 9.86 19.54
C ILE A 123 0.76 11.22 19.82
N THR A 124 -0.03 11.75 18.87
CA THR A 124 -0.68 13.08 19.01
C THR A 124 -2.21 13.00 18.98
N ALA A 125 -2.79 11.79 19.00
CA ALA A 125 -4.23 11.58 18.89
C ALA A 125 -4.85 12.22 17.62
N THR A 126 -4.12 12.21 16.51
CA THR A 126 -4.58 12.76 15.20
C THR A 126 -4.72 11.67 14.13
N VAL A 127 -4.90 10.41 14.56
CA VAL A 127 -5.16 9.28 13.67
C VAL A 127 -6.53 9.43 12.98
N ASP A 128 -7.57 9.84 13.70
CA ASP A 128 -8.97 9.88 13.25
C ASP A 128 -9.31 11.08 12.36
N SER A 129 -8.50 11.30 11.33
CA SER A 129 -8.68 12.35 10.34
C SER A 129 -8.78 11.75 8.95
N ILE A 130 -10.01 11.70 8.41
CA ILE A 130 -10.31 11.17 7.07
C ILE A 130 -9.31 11.65 6.00
N PRO A 131 -9.00 12.96 5.86
CA PRO A 131 -8.06 13.40 4.83
C PRO A 131 -6.64 12.86 5.03
N LEU A 132 -6.18 12.71 6.29
CA LEU A 132 -4.84 12.19 6.60
C LEU A 132 -4.78 10.67 6.45
N ILE A 133 -5.86 9.95 6.78
CA ILE A 133 -6.01 8.52 6.53
C ILE A 133 -5.94 8.25 5.03
N THR A 134 -6.80 8.91 4.25
CA THR A 134 -6.83 8.74 2.79
C THR A 134 -5.50 9.10 2.15
N GLY A 135 -4.89 10.23 2.54
CA GLY A 135 -3.60 10.63 2.00
C GLY A 135 -2.49 9.64 2.33
N SER A 136 -2.45 9.14 3.57
CA SER A 136 -1.46 8.14 4.00
C SER A 136 -1.59 6.85 3.18
N ILE A 137 -2.82 6.34 3.02
CA ILE A 137 -3.08 5.10 2.29
C ILE A 137 -2.69 5.24 0.81
N LEU A 138 -3.14 6.32 0.16
CA LEU A 138 -2.91 6.53 -1.26
C LEU A 138 -1.44 6.85 -1.58
N ALA A 139 -0.72 7.58 -0.72
CA ALA A 139 0.67 7.96 -0.95
C ALA A 139 1.61 6.74 -1.12
N LYS A 140 1.30 5.62 -0.47
CA LYS A 140 2.08 4.37 -0.56
C LYS A 140 1.74 3.51 -1.78
N LYS A 141 0.55 3.71 -2.37
CA LYS A 141 -0.05 2.80 -3.35
C LYS A 141 -0.10 3.37 -4.77
N THR A 142 -0.07 4.69 -4.87
CA THR A 142 -0.07 5.35 -6.16
C THR A 142 1.32 5.21 -6.79
N GLY A 143 1.40 4.57 -7.96
CA GLY A 143 2.63 4.53 -8.76
C GLY A 143 2.53 5.43 -9.99
N GLY A 144 3.67 5.97 -10.40
CA GLY A 144 3.79 7.02 -11.41
C GLY A 144 3.77 8.41 -10.78
N ARG A 145 4.71 9.28 -11.18
CA ARG A 145 4.67 10.71 -10.82
C ARG A 145 3.57 11.36 -11.67
N ALA A 146 2.40 11.64 -11.08
CA ALA A 146 1.37 12.38 -11.83
C ALA A 146 1.83 13.83 -12.00
N GLY A 147 2.06 14.24 -13.25
CA GLY A 147 2.04 15.65 -13.63
C GLY A 147 0.58 16.08 -13.72
N CYS A 148 0.12 16.92 -12.81
CA CYS A 148 -1.22 17.49 -12.88
C CYS A 148 -1.15 18.80 -13.66
N ALA A 149 -1.36 18.75 -14.98
CA ALA A 149 -1.74 19.91 -15.78
C ALA A 149 -2.54 19.44 -17.00
N GLY A 150 -3.87 19.49 -16.91
CA GLY A 150 -4.79 19.26 -18.03
C GLY A 150 -4.89 17.80 -18.49
N ASP A 151 -6.11 17.28 -18.55
CA ASP A 151 -6.51 16.10 -19.32
C ASP A 151 -5.82 14.75 -19.01
N GLY A 152 -6.57 13.85 -18.37
CA GLY A 152 -6.34 12.41 -18.42
C GLY A 152 -5.38 11.89 -17.36
N CYS A 153 -5.95 11.37 -16.27
CA CYS A 153 -5.23 10.43 -15.41
C CYS A 153 -5.01 9.15 -16.22
N GLU A 154 -3.85 9.00 -16.89
CA GLU A 154 -3.41 7.72 -17.46
C GLU A 154 -3.03 6.74 -16.33
N SER A 155 -3.98 6.44 -15.45
CA SER A 155 -3.86 5.34 -14.50
C SER A 155 -4.10 4.05 -15.27
N GLY A 156 -3.03 3.48 -15.84
CA GLY A 156 -3.06 2.11 -16.33
C GLY A 156 -3.58 1.20 -15.22
N GLN A 157 -4.79 0.67 -15.41
CA GLN A 157 -5.48 -0.38 -14.65
C GLN A 157 -4.88 -0.68 -13.26
N ARG A 158 -5.09 0.22 -12.29
CA ARG A 158 -4.87 -0.08 -10.87
C ARG A 158 -6.21 -0.06 -10.17
N CYS A 159 -6.72 -1.22 -9.79
CA CYS A 159 -7.91 -1.31 -8.94
C CYS A 159 -7.46 -1.28 -7.48
N PHE A 160 -7.84 -0.22 -6.79
CA PHE A 160 -7.58 -0.05 -5.36
C PHE A 160 -8.86 -0.29 -4.56
N TYR A 161 -8.78 -1.17 -3.57
CA TYR A 161 -9.86 -1.39 -2.60
C TYR A 161 -9.37 -1.02 -1.19
N ALA A 162 -9.96 0.03 -0.61
CA ALA A 162 -9.81 0.35 0.80
C ALA A 162 -10.99 -0.22 1.57
N ASP A 163 -10.70 -1.09 2.53
CA ASP A 163 -11.69 -1.48 3.53
C ASP A 163 -11.62 -0.51 4.72
N LEU A 164 -12.61 0.37 4.83
CA LEU A 164 -12.68 1.44 5.85
C LEU A 164 -13.33 0.97 7.16
N ARG A 165 -13.36 -0.34 7.44
CA ARG A 165 -14.06 -0.95 8.60
C ARG A 165 -13.54 -0.57 9.99
N ALA A 166 -12.45 0.19 10.10
CA ALA A 166 -11.82 0.50 11.38
C ALA A 166 -12.24 1.82 12.04
N PHE A 167 -13.24 2.53 11.50
CA PHE A 167 -13.80 3.75 12.10
C PHE A 167 -15.24 3.54 12.53
#